data_AF-A0A068RDT9-F1
#
_entry.id   AF-A0A068RDT9-F1
#
_cell.length_a   1.000
_cell.length_b   1.000
_cell.length_c   1.000
_cell.angle_alpha   90.00
_cell.angle_beta   90.00
_cell.angle_gamma   90.00
#
_symmetry.space_group_name_H-M   'P 1'
#
loop_
_entity.id
_entity.type
_entity.pdbx_description
1 polymer ?
#
loop_
_entity_poly.entity_id
_entity_poly.type
_entity_poly.pdbx_seq_one_letter_code
_entity_poly.pdbx_strand_id
1 'polypeptide(L)'
;SYLRTLSSTLYKHGYAHTATLLRRFLVEDHIQQSKSKYYSYAASDMKKAIDYGEGLEDCPQLPETEVYLRTLYEQHKRKTALWPLMTDKIKGLSVGKDGLRYSGDTS
;
A
#
# COMPACT_ATOMS: atom_id res chain seq x y z
N SER A 1 -13.14 8.82 -5.75
CA SER A 1 -11.99 9.20 -6.60
C SER A 1 -12.05 8.39 -7.88
N TYR A 2 -11.90 9.03 -9.04
CA TYR A 2 -11.88 8.40 -10.36
C TYR A 2 -10.85 7.26 -10.44
N LEU A 3 -9.62 7.49 -9.96
CA LEU A 3 -8.56 6.49 -9.96
C LEU A 3 -8.88 5.24 -9.11
N ARG A 4 -9.60 5.41 -7.99
CA ARG A 4 -10.07 4.26 -7.18
C ARG A 4 -11.10 3.42 -7.95
N THR A 5 -11.99 4.06 -8.70
CA THR A 5 -12.97 3.37 -9.54
C THR A 5 -12.26 2.64 -10.69
N LEU A 6 -11.36 3.32 -11.40
CA LEU A 6 -10.57 2.74 -12.48
C LEU A 6 -9.76 1.52 -12.01
N SER A 7 -9.03 1.65 -10.89
CA SER A 7 -8.28 0.54 -10.29
C SER A 7 -9.17 -0.67 -9.99
N SER A 8 -10.35 -0.46 -9.39
CA SER A 8 -11.28 -1.56 -9.12
C SER A 8 -11.85 -2.19 -10.39
N THR A 9 -12.13 -1.40 -11.43
CA THR A 9 -12.58 -1.92 -12.72
C THR A 9 -11.49 -2.75 -13.38
N LEU A 10 -10.25 -2.25 -13.44
CA LEU A 10 -9.12 -2.96 -14.00
C LEU A 10 -8.90 -4.31 -13.32
N TYR A 11 -8.92 -4.35 -11.99
CA TYR A 11 -8.80 -5.61 -11.24
C TYR A 11 -9.89 -6.62 -11.62
N LYS A 12 -11.16 -6.18 -11.70
CA LYS A 12 -12.30 -7.03 -12.10
C LYS A 12 -12.17 -7.62 -13.51
N HIS A 13 -11.41 -6.96 -14.40
CA HIS A 13 -11.18 -7.39 -15.76
C HIS A 13 -9.84 -8.12 -15.96
N GLY A 14 -9.17 -8.53 -14.87
CA GLY A 14 -7.93 -9.31 -14.93
C GLY A 14 -6.64 -8.49 -15.04
N TYR A 15 -6.72 -7.15 -14.96
CA TYR A 15 -5.55 -6.27 -15.03
C TYR A 15 -4.97 -5.97 -13.64
N ALA A 16 -4.61 -7.02 -12.89
CA ALA A 16 -4.24 -6.93 -11.49
C ALA A 16 -2.93 -6.15 -11.23
N HIS A 17 -1.90 -6.31 -12.07
CA HIS A 17 -0.67 -5.50 -11.96
C HIS A 17 -0.95 -4.00 -12.06
N THR A 18 -1.67 -3.58 -13.10
CA THR A 18 -2.04 -2.17 -13.30
C THR A 18 -2.94 -1.65 -12.18
N ALA A 19 -3.90 -2.45 -11.74
CA ALA A 19 -4.76 -2.10 -10.62
C ALA A 19 -3.97 -1.86 -9.32
N THR A 20 -2.95 -2.68 -9.07
CA THR A 20 -2.04 -2.57 -7.92
C THR A 20 -1.18 -1.32 -8.01
N LEU A 21 -0.58 -1.03 -9.17
CA LEU A 21 0.21 0.18 -9.39
C LEU A 21 -0.62 1.45 -9.14
N LEU A 22 -1.86 1.50 -9.62
CA LEU A 22 -2.76 2.63 -9.36
C LEU A 22 -3.07 2.82 -7.87
N ARG A 23 -3.15 1.73 -7.10
CA ARG A 23 -3.34 1.83 -5.64
C ARG A 23 -2.09 2.35 -4.95
N ARG A 24 -0.91 1.86 -5.32
CA ARG A 24 0.38 2.37 -4.79
C ARG A 24 0.59 3.85 -5.12
N PHE A 25 0.24 4.27 -6.34
CA PHE A 25 0.23 5.69 -6.70
C PHE A 25 -0.67 6.52 -5.78
N LEU A 26 -1.90 6.05 -5.51
CA LEU A 26 -2.80 6.74 -4.59
C LEU A 26 -2.27 6.77 -3.15
N VAL A 27 -1.57 5.73 -2.69
CA VAL A 27 -0.92 5.71 -1.37
C VAL A 27 0.08 6.86 -1.27
N GLU A 28 0.98 6.95 -2.24
CA GLU A 28 2.02 7.99 -2.27
C GLU A 28 1.43 9.39 -2.36
N ASP A 29 0.45 9.61 -3.23
CA ASP A 29 -0.24 10.91 -3.37
C ASP A 29 -0.87 11.36 -2.03
N HIS A 30 -1.62 10.48 -1.36
CA HIS A 30 -2.22 10.80 -0.07
C HIS A 30 -1.19 11.10 1.02
N ILE A 31 -0.04 10.41 1.01
CA ILE A 31 1.05 10.64 1.97
C ILE A 31 1.74 11.99 1.70
N GLN A 32 1.95 12.33 0.42
CA GLN A 32 2.60 13.57 -0.02
C GLN A 32 1.76 14.80 0.32
N GLN A 33 0.43 14.72 0.20
CA GLN A 33 -0.48 15.81 0.57
C GLN A 33 -0.36 16.25 2.04
N SER A 34 0.29 15.46 2.90
CA SER A 34 0.73 15.83 4.26
C SER A 34 -0.39 16.33 5.19
N LYS A 35 -1.65 16.02 4.90
CA LYS A 35 -2.80 16.26 5.78
C LYS A 35 -3.21 14.93 6.41
N SER A 36 -3.27 14.88 7.73
CA SER A 36 -3.58 13.67 8.50
C SER A 36 -4.87 12.97 8.06
N LYS A 37 -5.89 13.72 7.63
CA LYS A 37 -7.16 13.19 7.09
C LYS A 37 -6.97 12.25 5.88
N TYR A 38 -5.88 12.37 5.13
CA TYR A 38 -5.61 11.54 3.95
C TYR A 38 -4.87 10.24 4.28
N TYR A 39 -4.29 10.10 5.49
CA TYR A 39 -3.56 8.89 5.86
C TYR A 39 -4.48 7.66 6.02
N SER A 40 -5.74 7.85 6.40
CA SER A 40 -6.73 6.76 6.43
C SER A 40 -7.06 6.24 5.01
N TYR A 41 -7.03 7.12 4.01
CA TYR A 41 -7.18 6.74 2.61
C TYR A 41 -5.93 6.04 2.08
N ALA A 42 -4.74 6.52 2.45
CA ALA A 42 -3.48 5.85 2.15
C ALA A 42 -3.48 4.41 2.69
N ALA A 43 -3.83 4.20 3.97
CA ALA A 43 -3.92 2.87 4.55
C ALA A 43 -4.94 1.97 3.82
N SER A 44 -6.09 2.53 3.46
CA SER A 44 -7.13 1.77 2.73
C SER A 44 -6.71 1.43 1.29
N ASP A 45 -6.01 2.34 0.60
CA ASP A 45 -5.46 2.07 -0.73
C ASP A 45 -4.31 1.07 -0.67
N MET A 46 -3.48 1.12 0.36
CA MET A 46 -2.40 0.17 0.56
C MET A 46 -2.93 -1.23 0.79
N LYS A 47 -3.95 -1.41 1.65
CA LYS A 47 -4.63 -2.70 1.80
C LYS A 47 -5.11 -3.23 0.44
N LYS A 48 -5.73 -2.38 -0.38
CA LYS A 48 -6.19 -2.80 -1.72
C LYS A 48 -5.04 -3.13 -2.67
N ALA A 49 -3.91 -2.45 -2.59
CA ALA A 49 -2.72 -2.81 -3.36
C ALA A 49 -2.20 -4.21 -2.97
N ILE A 50 -2.24 -4.55 -1.69
CA ILE A 50 -1.86 -5.89 -1.21
C ILE A 50 -2.85 -6.92 -1.74
N ASP A 51 -4.15 -6.72 -1.49
CA ASP A 51 -5.22 -7.64 -1.95
C ASP A 51 -5.14 -7.90 -3.47
N TYR A 52 -4.75 -6.90 -4.27
CA TYR A 52 -4.65 -7.03 -5.73
C TYR A 52 -3.33 -7.64 -6.21
N GLY A 53 -2.29 -7.54 -5.39
CA GLY A 53 -0.96 -8.05 -5.68
C GLY A 53 -0.74 -9.52 -5.29
N GLU A 54 -1.68 -10.12 -4.56
CA GLU A 54 -1.60 -11.52 -4.14
C GLU A 54 -1.57 -12.46 -5.35
N GLY A 55 -0.61 -13.38 -5.35
CA GLY A 55 -0.46 -14.40 -6.38
C GLY A 55 -0.03 -13.87 -7.75
N LEU A 56 0.35 -12.59 -7.86
CA LEU A 56 0.93 -12.07 -9.09
C LEU A 56 2.33 -12.62 -9.32
N GLU A 57 2.59 -13.02 -10.56
CA GLU A 57 3.93 -13.32 -11.02
C GLU A 57 4.82 -12.06 -10.94
N ASP A 58 6.13 -12.32 -10.83
CA ASP A 58 7.15 -11.29 -10.76
C ASP A 58 7.04 -10.31 -11.93
N CYS A 59 6.93 -9.04 -11.59
CA CYS A 59 6.83 -7.94 -12.54
C CYS A 59 7.89 -6.89 -12.18
N PRO A 60 8.85 -6.58 -13.07
CA PRO A 60 9.92 -5.63 -12.78
C PRO A 60 9.44 -4.24 -12.32
N GLN A 61 8.26 -3.82 -12.80
CA GLN A 61 7.65 -2.54 -12.46
C GLN A 61 6.87 -2.55 -11.15
N LEU A 62 6.61 -3.73 -10.57
CA LEU A 62 5.86 -3.91 -9.34
C LEU A 62 6.73 -4.66 -8.32
N PRO A 63 7.57 -3.94 -7.54
CA PRO A 63 8.35 -4.56 -6.48
C PRO A 63 7.44 -5.36 -5.54
N GLU A 64 7.98 -6.43 -4.96
CA GLU A 64 7.29 -7.19 -3.92
C GLU A 64 6.75 -6.28 -2.81
N THR A 65 5.62 -6.67 -2.23
CA THR A 65 4.91 -5.86 -1.24
C THR A 65 5.80 -5.49 -0.04
N GLU A 66 6.61 -6.42 0.47
CA GLU A 66 7.53 -6.11 1.58
C GLU A 66 8.58 -5.07 1.18
N VAL A 67 9.22 -5.26 0.02
CA VAL A 67 10.22 -4.32 -0.51
C VAL A 67 9.60 -2.93 -0.67
N TYR A 68 8.42 -2.85 -1.27
CA TYR A 68 7.70 -1.59 -1.44
C TYR A 68 7.38 -0.91 -0.10
N LEU A 69 6.84 -1.64 0.88
CA LEU A 69 6.50 -1.08 2.19
C LEU A 69 7.74 -0.58 2.94
N ARG A 70 8.87 -1.30 2.85
CA ARG A 70 10.14 -0.86 3.45
C ARG A 70 10.64 0.43 2.81
N THR A 71 10.61 0.54 1.48
CA THR A 71 10.96 1.78 0.78
C THR A 71 10.05 2.94 1.17
N LEU A 72 8.73 2.71 1.19
CA LEU A 72 7.76 3.71 1.60
C LEU A 72 7.98 4.17 3.05
N TYR A 73 8.34 3.24 3.93
CA TYR A 73 8.68 3.55 5.32
C TYR A 73 9.91 4.44 5.42
N GLU A 74 11.01 4.10 4.75
CA GLU A 74 12.23 4.90 4.82
C GLU A 74 12.00 6.35 4.34
N GLN A 75 11.18 6.53 3.31
CA GLN A 75 10.80 7.86 2.79
C GLN A 75 9.90 8.65 3.75
N HIS A 76 9.10 7.97 4.57
CA HIS A 76 8.00 8.60 5.32
C HIS A 76 7.96 8.28 6.82
N LYS A 77 9.01 7.68 7.38
CA LYS A 77 9.09 7.24 8.80
C LYS A 77 8.78 8.32 9.82
N ARG A 78 9.03 9.60 9.50
CA ARG A 78 8.74 10.75 10.38
C ARG A 78 7.25 11.14 10.43
N LYS A 79 6.40 10.60 9.55
CA LYS A 79 4.95 10.84 9.55
C LYS A 79 4.28 9.93 10.60
N THR A 80 4.50 10.24 11.89
CA THR A 80 4.10 9.38 13.01
C THR A 80 2.60 9.08 13.09
N ALA A 81 1.74 9.94 12.53
CA ALA A 81 0.29 9.69 12.44
C ALA A 81 -0.13 8.71 11.32
N LEU A 82 0.76 8.40 10.37
CA LEU A 82 0.48 7.49 9.25
C LEU A 82 0.58 6.03 9.67
N TRP A 83 1.67 5.67 10.35
CA TRP A 83 2.03 4.27 10.60
C TRP A 83 1.06 3.51 11.53
N PRO A 84 0.47 4.12 12.56
CA PRO A 84 -0.60 3.47 13.32
C PRO A 84 -1.80 3.09 12.45
N LEU A 85 -2.18 3.93 11.48
CA LEU A 85 -3.29 3.64 10.57
C LEU A 85 -2.93 2.53 9.57
N MET A 86 -1.68 2.49 9.11
CA MET A 86 -1.18 1.42 8.24
C MET A 86 -1.20 0.07 8.96
N THR A 87 -0.66 0.01 10.18
CA THR A 87 -0.59 -1.22 10.99
C THR A 87 -1.96 -1.72 11.43
N ASP A 88 -2.91 -0.83 11.72
CA ASP A 88 -4.31 -1.20 11.99
C ASP A 88 -5.00 -1.81 10.76
N LYS A 89 -4.71 -1.28 9.57
CA LYS A 89 -5.41 -1.68 8.33
C LYS A 89 -4.82 -2.92 7.66
N ILE A 90 -3.52 -3.14 7.81
CA ILE A 90 -2.75 -4.14 7.06
C ILE A 90 -2.32 -5.25 8.01
N LYS A 91 -2.93 -6.44 7.86
CA LYS A 91 -2.57 -7.62 8.63
C LYS A 91 -1.11 -8.01 8.35
N GLY A 92 -0.40 -8.43 9.39
CA GLY A 92 1.02 -8.81 9.30
C GLY A 92 2.00 -7.62 9.19
N LEU A 93 1.52 -6.38 9.19
CA LEU A 93 2.38 -5.20 9.21
C LEU A 93 2.72 -4.79 10.64
N SER A 94 4.01 -4.56 10.90
CA SER A 94 4.47 -4.00 12.17
C SER A 94 5.57 -2.94 11.96
N VAL A 95 5.62 -1.97 12.86
CA VAL A 95 6.65 -0.92 12.88
C VAL A 95 7.28 -0.93 14.28
N GLY A 96 8.60 -1.11 14.34
CA GLY A 96 9.35 -1.18 15.58
C GLY A 96 10.68 -0.43 15.49
N LYS A 97 11.53 -0.63 16.51
CA LYS A 97 12.86 -0.01 16.59
C LYS A 97 13.76 -0.38 15.40
N ASP A 98 13.60 -1.59 14.87
CA ASP A 98 14.37 -2.11 13.73
C ASP A 98 13.75 -1.76 12.36
N GLY A 99 12.74 -0.88 12.34
CA GLY A 99 12.04 -0.47 11.13
C GLY A 99 10.72 -1.22 10.89
N LEU A 100 10.31 -1.28 9.62
CA LEU A 100 9.06 -1.89 9.18
C LEU A 100 9.27 -3.37 8.82
N ARG A 101 8.36 -4.24 9.26
CA ARG A 101 8.31 -5.66 8.90
C ARG A 101 6.92 -6.01 8.37
N TYR A 102 6.87 -6.86 7.35
CA TYR A 102 5.63 -7.36 6.76
C TYR A 102 5.74 -8.87 6.56
N SER A 103 4.86 -9.64 7.18
CA SER A 103 4.88 -11.11 7.15
C SER A 103 3.88 -11.73 6.17
N GLY A 104 3.23 -10.92 5.34
CA GLY A 104 2.09 -11.38 4.54
C GLY A 104 0.84 -11.67 5.37
N ASP A 105 -0.26 -11.93 4.67
CA ASP A 105 -1.49 -12.41 5.30
C ASP A 105 -1.37 -13.93 5.53
N THR A 106 -0.52 -14.32 6.49
CA THR A 106 -0.49 -15.71 6.96
C THR A 106 -1.85 -16.02 7.61
N SER A 107 -2.61 -16.87 6.94
CA SER A 107 -3.81 -17.53 7.47
C SER A 107 -3.58 -19.02 7.43
#